data_AF-A0A8T7FNX4-F1
#
_entry.id   AF-A0A8T7FNX4-F1
#
_cell.length_a   1.000
_cell.length_b   1.000
_cell.length_c   1.000
_cell.angle_alpha   90.00
_cell.angle_beta   90.00
_cell.angle_gamma   90.00
#
_symmetry.space_group_name_H-M   'P 1'
#
loop_
_entity.id
_entity.type
_entity.pdbx_description
1 polymer ?
#
loop_
_entity_poly.entity_id
_entity_poly.type
_entity_poly.pdbx_seq_one_letter_code
_entity_poly.pdbx_strand_id
1 'polypeptide(L)'
;MRWIYLSPHLDDAALSAGGWVYDQTLTGSPVEIWTIMCGYPPTTDLSPFAQVLHLDWGIPDAEQVVRNRRLEEERAANVLGAQTRYFDFLDCIYRQSETGEWLYSGIFVDPHPDEADLPARIAQAVSARLKPDDKLVCQLGVGRHVGPRPRAPRRGIDRASPPLRGGYSVPIQDAGRSPSAHGWDEGKNSNGQQSRLEVMGGGGGAVRVPNPQPVQQSRRDAGTNPTLLL
;
A
#
# COMPACT_ATOMS: atom_id res chain seq x y z
N MET A 1 -23.42 -5.50 -7.18
CA MET A 1 -22.62 -4.26 -7.15
C MET A 1 -21.38 -4.55 -6.32
N ARG A 2 -20.19 -4.25 -6.84
CA ARG A 2 -18.91 -4.36 -6.13
C ARG A 2 -18.21 -3.00 -6.11
N TRP A 3 -17.40 -2.76 -5.10
CA TRP A 3 -16.58 -1.57 -4.98
C TRP A 3 -15.15 -1.88 -5.39
N ILE A 4 -14.59 -1.04 -6.25
CA ILE A 4 -13.26 -1.18 -6.81
C ILE A 4 -12.43 0.01 -6.35
N TYR A 5 -11.43 -0.26 -5.52
CA TYR A 5 -10.46 0.74 -5.08
C TYR A 5 -9.24 0.68 -5.99
N LEU A 6 -9.04 1.71 -6.81
CA LEU A 6 -7.83 1.84 -7.62
C LEU A 6 -6.68 2.35 -6.76
N SER A 7 -5.70 1.49 -6.53
CA SER A 7 -4.45 1.78 -5.83
C SER A 7 -3.34 2.02 -6.84
N PRO A 8 -2.63 3.17 -6.83
CA PRO A 8 -1.41 3.32 -7.61
C PRO A 8 -0.36 2.27 -7.22
N HIS A 9 0.02 2.19 -5.95
CA HIS A 9 1.03 1.27 -5.44
C HIS A 9 0.48 0.26 -4.41
N LEU A 10 1.33 -0.71 -4.05
CA LEU A 10 1.06 -1.84 -3.16
C LEU A 10 1.06 -1.39 -1.69
N ASP A 11 0.05 -0.61 -1.30
CA ASP A 11 -0.16 -0.06 0.06
C ASP A 11 -1.20 1.06 0.06
N ASP A 12 -1.23 1.89 -0.99
CA ASP A 12 -1.93 3.17 -0.96
C ASP A 12 -3.43 3.04 -0.60
N ALA A 13 -4.15 2.07 -1.17
CA ALA A 13 -5.57 1.85 -0.84
C ALA A 13 -5.78 1.48 0.64
N ALA A 14 -4.92 0.63 1.20
CA ALA A 14 -5.00 0.22 2.60
C ALA A 14 -4.65 1.39 3.54
N LEU A 15 -3.57 2.12 3.26
CA LEU A 15 -3.12 3.25 4.08
C LEU A 15 -4.14 4.39 4.10
N SER A 16 -4.89 4.53 3.02
CA SER A 16 -5.64 5.75 2.79
C SER A 16 -7.15 5.59 2.88
N ALA A 17 -7.65 4.39 2.60
CA ALA A 17 -9.07 4.07 2.66
C ALA A 17 -9.35 2.77 3.43
N GLY A 18 -8.36 2.20 4.13
CA GLY A 18 -8.51 0.92 4.83
C GLY A 18 -9.69 0.87 5.79
N GLY A 19 -9.94 1.93 6.57
CA GLY A 19 -11.11 2.01 7.45
C GLY A 19 -12.44 1.92 6.68
N TRP A 20 -12.57 2.61 5.54
CA TRP A 20 -13.77 2.55 4.72
C TRP A 20 -13.93 1.20 4.03
N VAL A 21 -12.83 0.61 3.54
CA VAL A 21 -12.84 -0.73 2.96
C VAL A 21 -13.33 -1.72 4.01
N TYR A 22 -12.78 -1.67 5.23
CA TYR A 22 -13.19 -2.54 6.33
C TYR A 22 -14.66 -2.39 6.69
N ASP A 23 -15.16 -1.15 6.84
CA ASP A 23 -16.58 -0.92 7.15
C ASP A 23 -17.51 -1.41 6.03
N GLN A 24 -17.11 -1.25 4.76
CA GLN A 24 -17.87 -1.75 3.61
C GLN A 24 -17.93 -3.27 3.55
N THR A 25 -16.80 -3.95 3.75
CA THR A 25 -16.75 -5.41 3.72
C THR A 25 -17.47 -5.99 4.93
N LEU A 26 -17.35 -5.37 6.11
CA LEU A 26 -18.07 -5.75 7.33
C LEU A 26 -19.59 -5.66 7.16
N THR A 27 -20.08 -4.69 6.39
CA THR A 27 -21.51 -4.54 6.06
C THR A 27 -21.96 -5.40 4.87
N GLY A 28 -21.08 -6.26 4.35
CA GLY A 28 -21.39 -7.25 3.31
C GLY A 28 -21.23 -6.74 1.87
N SER A 29 -20.66 -5.55 1.66
CA SER A 29 -20.36 -5.07 0.31
C SER A 29 -19.12 -5.78 -0.25
N PRO A 30 -19.17 -6.37 -1.47
CA PRO A 30 -17.98 -6.94 -2.10
C PRO A 30 -17.00 -5.82 -2.48
N VAL A 31 -15.74 -5.92 -2.04
CA VAL A 31 -14.68 -4.95 -2.32
C VAL A 31 -13.48 -5.63 -2.99
N GLU A 32 -12.95 -5.02 -4.04
CA GLU A 32 -11.66 -5.37 -4.65
C GLU A 32 -10.70 -4.16 -4.60
N ILE A 33 -9.44 -4.43 -4.26
CA ILE A 33 -8.33 -3.49 -4.38
C ILE A 33 -7.58 -3.82 -5.66
N TRP A 34 -7.53 -2.86 -6.59
CA TRP A 34 -6.94 -2.99 -7.90
C TRP A 34 -5.67 -2.15 -7.96
N THR A 35 -4.52 -2.81 -7.94
CA THR A 35 -3.22 -2.13 -7.84
C THR A 35 -2.55 -2.02 -9.20
N ILE A 36 -2.25 -0.79 -9.62
CA ILE A 36 -1.87 -0.48 -10.99
C ILE A 36 -0.36 -0.67 -11.22
N MET A 37 0.48 -0.08 -10.38
CA MET A 37 1.94 0.03 -10.54
C MET A 37 2.68 -1.10 -9.84
N CYS A 38 2.28 -2.33 -10.11
CA CYS A 38 2.83 -3.51 -9.46
C CYS A 38 3.35 -4.56 -10.45
N GLY A 39 3.65 -4.18 -11.69
CA GLY A 39 4.28 -5.04 -12.68
C GLY A 39 5.69 -5.45 -12.27
N TYR A 40 6.10 -6.66 -12.67
CA TYR A 40 7.45 -7.14 -12.47
C TYR A 40 8.40 -6.49 -13.48
N PRO A 41 9.50 -5.83 -13.03
CA PRO A 41 10.49 -5.27 -13.93
C PRO A 41 11.10 -6.34 -14.84
N PRO A 42 11.25 -6.07 -16.15
CA PRO A 42 11.76 -7.06 -17.11
C PRO A 42 13.28 -7.25 -17.04
N THR A 43 13.99 -6.38 -16.32
CA THR A 43 15.44 -6.41 -16.17
C THR A 43 15.82 -6.38 -14.69
N THR A 44 17.03 -6.86 -14.40
CA THR A 44 17.65 -6.73 -13.07
C THR A 44 18.39 -5.42 -12.88
N ASP A 45 18.53 -4.63 -13.95
CA ASP A 45 19.22 -3.35 -13.90
C ASP A 45 18.38 -2.33 -13.14
N LEU A 46 19.05 -1.51 -12.32
CA LEU A 46 18.40 -0.50 -11.51
C LEU A 46 18.99 0.87 -11.81
N SER A 47 18.12 1.88 -11.93
CA SER A 47 18.55 3.27 -11.90
C SER A 47 19.28 3.58 -10.59
N PRO A 48 20.19 4.57 -10.55
CA PRO A 48 20.81 4.99 -9.29
C PRO A 48 19.78 5.33 -8.21
N PHE A 49 18.62 5.87 -8.62
CA PHE A 49 17.53 6.18 -7.70
C PHE A 49 16.88 4.91 -7.12
N ALA A 50 16.58 3.92 -7.96
CA ALA A 50 16.02 2.64 -7.50
C ALA A 50 17.00 1.87 -6.60
N GLN A 51 18.31 1.94 -6.86
CA GLN A 51 19.33 1.33 -5.99
C GLN A 51 19.30 1.89 -4.56
N VAL A 52 19.11 3.21 -4.41
CA VAL A 52 18.98 3.83 -3.08
C VAL A 52 17.74 3.32 -2.35
N LEU A 53 16.59 3.23 -3.05
CA LEU A 53 15.36 2.70 -2.44
C LEU A 53 15.50 1.23 -2.05
N HIS A 54 16.12 0.41 -2.90
CA HIS A 54 16.34 -1.00 -2.61
C HIS A 54 17.27 -1.22 -1.43
N LEU A 55 18.28 -0.36 -1.28
CA LEU A 55 19.16 -0.36 -0.11
C LEU A 55 18.38 -0.05 1.16
N ASP A 56 17.50 0.96 1.12
CA ASP A 56 16.65 1.33 2.26
C ASP A 56 15.64 0.22 2.60
N TRP A 57 15.12 -0.49 1.60
CA TRP A 57 14.23 -1.65 1.79
C TRP A 57 14.96 -2.94 2.15
N GLY A 58 16.29 -2.98 2.02
CA GLY A 58 17.10 -4.17 2.29
C GLY A 58 16.89 -5.34 1.32
N ILE A 59 16.32 -5.08 0.13
CA ILE A 59 16.03 -6.10 -0.89
C ILE A 59 16.65 -5.63 -2.21
N PRO A 60 17.75 -6.26 -2.69
CA PRO A 60 18.43 -5.81 -3.90
C PRO A 60 17.66 -6.18 -5.18
N ASP A 61 16.96 -7.31 -5.18
CA ASP A 61 16.28 -7.84 -6.35
C ASP A 61 14.89 -7.22 -6.57
N ALA A 62 14.67 -6.62 -7.75
CA ALA A 62 13.45 -5.89 -8.07
C ALA A 62 12.21 -6.78 -8.15
N GLU A 63 12.36 -8.01 -8.69
CA GLU A 63 11.26 -8.97 -8.74
C GLU A 63 10.84 -9.36 -7.32
N GLN A 64 11.81 -9.60 -6.43
CA GLN A 64 11.59 -9.92 -5.03
C GLN A 64 10.93 -8.76 -4.27
N VAL A 65 11.29 -7.50 -4.55
CA VAL A 65 10.59 -6.32 -3.99
C VAL A 65 9.12 -6.37 -4.35
N VAL A 66 8.78 -6.49 -5.64
CA VAL A 66 7.38 -6.52 -6.10
C VAL A 66 6.63 -7.73 -5.53
N ARG A 67 7.26 -8.90 -5.50
CA ARG A 67 6.69 -10.12 -4.94
C ARG A 67 6.36 -9.96 -3.45
N ASN A 68 7.30 -9.43 -2.66
CA ASN A 68 7.10 -9.22 -1.24
C ASN A 68 5.98 -8.21 -0.98
N ARG A 69 5.98 -7.09 -1.71
CA ARG A 69 4.94 -6.07 -1.57
C ARG A 69 3.55 -6.56 -2.02
N ARG A 70 3.47 -7.45 -3.02
CA ARG A 70 2.20 -8.13 -3.36
C ARG A 70 1.72 -9.01 -2.21
N LEU A 71 2.60 -9.79 -1.59
CA LEU A 71 2.25 -10.60 -0.41
C LEU A 71 1.81 -9.74 0.78
N GLU A 72 2.43 -8.58 0.99
CA GLU A 72 2.00 -7.61 1.99
C GLU A 72 0.59 -7.08 1.70
N GLU A 73 0.31 -6.71 0.45
CA GLU A 73 -1.02 -6.25 0.05
C GLU A 73 -2.09 -7.35 0.16
N GLU A 74 -1.78 -8.60 -0.20
CA GLU A 74 -2.68 -9.74 0.02
C GLU A 74 -3.03 -9.90 1.50
N ARG A 75 -2.04 -9.79 2.39
CA ARG A 75 -2.25 -9.87 3.85
C ARG A 75 -3.11 -8.70 4.34
N ALA A 76 -2.84 -7.49 3.88
CA ALA A 76 -3.63 -6.31 4.22
C ALA A 76 -5.08 -6.45 3.73
N ALA A 77 -5.28 -6.84 2.47
CA ALA A 77 -6.60 -7.05 1.90
C ALA A 77 -7.38 -8.15 2.63
N ASN A 78 -6.73 -9.24 3.02
CA ASN A 78 -7.35 -10.29 3.84
C ASN A 78 -7.84 -9.77 5.20
N VAL A 79 -7.06 -8.91 5.88
CA VAL A 79 -7.50 -8.25 7.12
C VAL A 79 -8.69 -7.32 6.86
N LEU A 80 -8.69 -6.62 5.72
CA LEU A 80 -9.76 -5.71 5.32
C LEU A 80 -11.00 -6.42 4.75
N GLY A 81 -10.99 -7.74 4.57
CA GLY A 81 -12.08 -8.50 3.95
C GLY A 81 -12.26 -8.23 2.43
N ALA A 82 -11.24 -7.70 1.77
CA ALA A 82 -11.24 -7.36 0.35
C ALA A 82 -10.44 -8.37 -0.48
N GLN A 83 -10.69 -8.44 -1.79
CA GLN A 83 -9.88 -9.20 -2.74
C GLN A 83 -8.87 -8.30 -3.45
N THR A 84 -7.74 -8.85 -3.90
CA THR A 84 -6.73 -8.10 -4.67
C THR A 84 -6.80 -8.42 -6.15
N ARG A 85 -6.41 -7.44 -6.98
CA ARG A 85 -6.17 -7.61 -8.40
C ARG A 85 -4.98 -6.77 -8.82
N TYR A 86 -4.06 -7.40 -9.56
CA TYR A 86 -2.82 -6.77 -9.99
C TYR A 86 -2.83 -6.45 -11.48
N PHE A 87 -2.21 -5.34 -11.84
CA PHE A 87 -1.90 -4.95 -13.21
C PHE A 87 -0.38 -4.95 -13.43
N ASP A 88 0.02 -4.97 -14.69
CA ASP A 88 1.43 -5.15 -15.07
C ASP A 88 2.14 -3.83 -15.43
N PHE A 89 1.59 -2.68 -15.03
CA PHE A 89 2.31 -1.42 -15.19
C PHE A 89 3.44 -1.35 -14.16
N LEU A 90 4.63 -0.96 -14.61
CA LEU A 90 5.79 -0.84 -13.74
C LEU A 90 5.64 0.37 -12.80
N ASP A 91 6.21 0.29 -11.62
CA ASP A 91 6.48 1.48 -10.79
C ASP A 91 7.42 2.42 -11.54
N CYS A 92 7.23 3.73 -11.39
CA CYS A 92 8.03 4.77 -12.06
C CYS A 92 9.54 4.57 -11.86
N ILE A 93 9.97 4.02 -10.72
CA ILE A 93 11.38 3.80 -10.40
C ILE A 93 12.05 2.76 -11.31
N TYR A 94 11.26 1.93 -11.99
CA TYR A 94 11.72 0.87 -12.90
C TYR A 94 11.47 1.19 -14.37
N ARG A 95 10.99 2.39 -14.71
CA ARG A 95 10.59 2.70 -16.08
C ARG A 95 11.74 3.27 -16.91
N GLN A 96 11.79 2.80 -18.14
CA GLN A 96 12.75 3.20 -19.15
C GLN A 96 12.03 3.70 -20.40
N SER A 97 12.67 4.61 -21.12
CA SER A 97 12.29 4.98 -22.48
C SER A 97 12.51 3.81 -23.44
N GLU A 98 12.04 3.95 -24.69
CA GLU A 98 12.32 2.98 -25.75
C GLU A 98 13.82 2.82 -26.05
N THR A 99 14.64 3.82 -25.71
CA THR A 99 16.10 3.80 -25.87
C THR A 99 16.82 3.21 -24.65
N GLY A 100 16.09 2.80 -23.61
CA GLY A 100 16.63 2.23 -22.37
C GLY A 100 17.06 3.26 -21.32
N GLU A 101 16.76 4.54 -21.52
CA GLU A 101 17.09 5.59 -20.55
C GLU A 101 16.09 5.59 -19.39
N TRP A 102 16.57 5.70 -18.16
CA TRP A 102 15.70 5.79 -16.98
C TRP A 102 14.89 7.09 -16.99
N LEU A 103 13.56 6.96 -16.97
CA LEU A 103 12.66 8.12 -17.11
C LEU A 103 12.63 9.01 -15.85
N TYR A 104 12.96 8.44 -14.70
CA TYR A 104 12.82 9.08 -13.40
C TYR A 104 14.06 8.93 -12.53
N SER A 105 14.50 10.05 -11.97
CA SER A 105 15.52 10.15 -10.93
C SER A 105 14.95 10.52 -9.56
N GLY A 106 13.63 10.60 -9.45
CA GLY A 106 12.89 10.95 -8.24
C GLY A 106 11.39 10.82 -8.45
N ILE A 107 10.63 10.81 -7.35
CA ILE A 107 9.20 10.53 -7.34
C ILE A 107 8.30 11.77 -7.28
N PHE A 108 8.80 12.96 -6.92
CA PHE A 108 7.98 14.19 -6.83
C PHE A 108 8.21 15.13 -8.01
N VAL A 109 8.05 14.61 -9.23
CA VAL A 109 8.31 15.34 -10.48
C VAL A 109 7.10 15.31 -11.42
N ASP A 110 7.17 16.06 -12.52
CA ASP A 110 6.18 15.95 -13.58
C ASP A 110 6.32 14.63 -14.35
N PRO A 111 5.22 14.00 -14.81
CA PRO A 111 5.29 12.85 -15.71
C PRO A 111 6.15 13.14 -16.93
N HIS A 112 7.00 12.17 -17.27
CA HIS A 112 7.90 12.27 -18.40
C HIS A 112 7.10 12.32 -19.72
N PRO A 113 7.49 13.14 -20.71
CA PRO A 113 6.78 13.23 -21.99
C PRO A 113 6.59 11.89 -22.71
N ASP A 114 7.56 10.99 -22.60
CA ASP A 114 7.52 9.64 -23.19
C ASP A 114 6.39 8.78 -22.62
N GLU A 115 5.75 9.18 -21.52
CA GLU A 115 4.61 8.49 -20.91
C GLU A 115 3.28 9.21 -21.15
N ALA A 116 3.19 10.07 -22.15
CA ALA A 116 1.96 10.82 -22.44
C ALA A 116 0.74 9.91 -22.69
N ASP A 117 0.96 8.69 -23.21
CA ASP A 117 -0.08 7.70 -23.51
C ASP A 117 -0.41 6.77 -22.31
N LEU A 118 0.45 6.73 -21.28
CA LEU A 118 0.31 5.82 -20.14
C LEU A 118 -1.07 5.94 -19.45
N PRO A 119 -1.62 7.14 -19.15
CA PRO A 119 -2.94 7.24 -18.55
C PRO A 119 -4.04 6.59 -19.41
N ALA A 120 -3.94 6.68 -20.74
CA ALA A 120 -4.90 6.07 -21.65
C ALA A 120 -4.78 4.54 -21.64
N ARG A 121 -3.55 4.01 -21.63
CA ARG A 121 -3.30 2.56 -21.50
C ARG A 121 -3.86 2.00 -20.19
N ILE A 122 -3.67 2.70 -19.08
CA ILE A 122 -4.22 2.30 -17.76
C ILE A 122 -5.75 2.33 -17.80
N ALA A 123 -6.34 3.41 -18.33
CA ALA A 123 -7.80 3.52 -18.44
C ALA A 123 -8.39 2.39 -19.30
N GLN A 124 -7.72 2.01 -20.40
CA GLN A 124 -8.12 0.87 -21.23
C GLN A 124 -8.04 -0.45 -20.46
N ALA A 125 -6.91 -0.71 -19.78
CA ALA A 125 -6.71 -1.93 -19.01
C ALA A 125 -7.72 -2.09 -17.87
N VAL A 126 -8.02 -0.99 -17.15
CA VAL A 126 -9.01 -0.96 -16.07
C VAL A 126 -10.41 -1.17 -16.65
N SER A 127 -10.79 -0.40 -17.67
CA SER A 127 -12.13 -0.47 -18.28
C SER A 127 -12.44 -1.85 -18.85
N ALA A 128 -11.44 -2.56 -19.40
CA ALA A 128 -11.61 -3.91 -19.91
C ALA A 128 -12.02 -4.95 -18.84
N ARG A 129 -11.85 -4.64 -17.54
CA ARG A 129 -12.18 -5.51 -16.42
C ARG A 129 -13.39 -5.05 -15.62
N LEU A 130 -13.89 -3.84 -15.88
CA LEU A 130 -15.03 -3.26 -15.18
C LEU A 130 -16.34 -3.85 -15.70
N LYS A 131 -17.31 -3.98 -14.79
CA LYS A 131 -18.70 -4.31 -15.08
C LYS A 131 -19.54 -3.03 -14.94
N PRO A 132 -20.69 -2.93 -15.63
CA PRO A 132 -21.53 -1.73 -15.59
C PRO A 132 -21.97 -1.28 -14.18
N ASP A 133 -22.13 -2.23 -13.25
CA ASP A 133 -22.58 -1.96 -11.88
C ASP A 133 -21.44 -1.75 -10.87
N ASP A 134 -20.19 -1.68 -11.32
CA ASP A 134 -19.05 -1.45 -10.43
C ASP A 134 -19.01 0.01 -9.94
N LYS A 135 -18.62 0.18 -8.67
CA LYS A 135 -18.35 1.49 -8.08
C LYS A 135 -16.85 1.70 -7.97
N LEU A 136 -16.35 2.74 -8.63
CA LEU A 136 -14.92 3.01 -8.68
C LEU A 136 -14.55 4.09 -7.66
N VAL A 137 -13.55 3.80 -6.83
CA VAL A 137 -12.93 4.74 -5.91
C VAL A 137 -11.49 4.91 -6.35
N CYS A 138 -11.06 6.15 -6.59
CA CYS A 138 -9.70 6.45 -7.00
C CYS A 138 -9.10 7.58 -6.17
N GLN A 139 -7.78 7.54 -6.04
CA GLN A 139 -7.02 8.56 -5.32
C GLN A 139 -6.94 9.85 -6.12
N LEU A 140 -7.03 10.98 -5.41
CA LEU A 140 -6.94 12.31 -6.03
C LEU A 140 -5.51 12.70 -6.47
N GLY A 141 -4.49 11.96 -6.07
CA GLY A 141 -3.08 12.29 -6.33
C GLY A 141 -2.56 13.45 -5.48
N VAL A 142 -3.02 13.55 -4.22
CA VAL A 142 -2.52 14.55 -3.27
C VAL A 142 -1.12 14.14 -2.83
N GLY A 143 -0.12 15.02 -3.00
CA GLY A 143 1.29 14.72 -2.73
C GLY A 143 2.19 14.83 -3.98
N ARG A 144 1.60 14.85 -5.19
CA ARG A 144 2.33 14.99 -6.48
C ARG A 144 3.40 13.92 -6.74
N HIS A 145 3.23 12.72 -6.19
CA HIS A 145 4.04 11.58 -6.59
C HIS A 145 3.79 11.26 -8.07
N VAL A 146 4.85 10.88 -8.77
CA VAL A 146 4.78 10.40 -10.14
C VAL A 146 4.02 9.08 -10.10
N GLY A 147 2.80 9.18 -10.58
CA GLY A 147 1.89 8.08 -10.85
C GLY A 147 0.93 8.57 -11.92
N PRO A 148 -0.01 7.73 -12.37
CA PRO A 148 -1.02 8.17 -13.32
C PRO A 148 -1.89 9.21 -12.62
N ARG A 149 -1.58 10.48 -12.84
CA ARG A 149 -2.50 11.55 -12.48
C ARG A 149 -3.76 11.33 -13.31
N PRO A 150 -4.95 11.43 -12.72
CA PRO A 150 -6.09 11.93 -13.46
C PRO A 150 -5.76 13.38 -13.83
N ARG A 151 -5.03 13.63 -14.94
CA ARG A 151 -4.97 14.97 -15.56
C ARG A 151 -6.34 15.26 -16.21
N ALA A 152 -7.38 15.35 -15.39
CA ALA A 152 -8.65 15.97 -15.73
C ALA A 152 -9.51 16.13 -14.46
N PRO A 153 -10.06 17.33 -14.18
CA PRO A 153 -11.32 17.37 -13.46
C PRO A 153 -12.35 16.61 -14.33
N ARG A 154 -12.72 15.39 -13.90
CA ARG A 154 -13.82 14.56 -14.44
C ARG A 154 -13.81 14.15 -15.93
N ARG A 155 -12.97 14.66 -16.82
CA ARG A 155 -13.17 14.48 -18.29
C ARG A 155 -12.57 13.23 -18.95
N GLY A 156 -11.76 12.43 -18.27
CA GLY A 156 -11.10 11.24 -18.87
C GLY A 156 -11.89 9.94 -18.75
N ILE A 157 -12.70 9.80 -17.70
CA ILE A 157 -13.56 8.62 -17.46
C ILE A 157 -14.89 8.70 -18.25
N ASP A 158 -15.20 9.86 -18.84
CA ASP A 158 -16.41 10.08 -19.64
C ASP A 158 -16.25 9.81 -21.16
N ARG A 159 -15.05 9.46 -21.65
CA ARG A 159 -14.77 9.42 -23.11
C ARG A 159 -14.70 8.02 -23.75
N ALA A 160 -15.00 6.95 -23.03
CA ALA A 160 -15.17 5.63 -23.63
C ALA A 160 -16.34 4.89 -22.95
N SER A 161 -17.50 4.88 -23.62
CA SER A 161 -18.74 4.16 -23.23
C SER A 161 -19.50 4.77 -22.03
N PRO A 162 -20.81 4.48 -21.84
CA PRO A 162 -21.76 5.39 -21.18
C PRO A 162 -21.34 5.69 -19.73
N PRO A 163 -21.70 6.87 -19.21
CA PRO A 163 -21.09 7.45 -18.01
C PRO A 163 -21.10 6.45 -16.86
N LEU A 164 -19.91 6.07 -16.41
CA LEU A 164 -19.72 5.25 -15.22
C LEU A 164 -20.34 6.00 -14.03
N ARG A 165 -21.56 5.62 -13.67
CA ARG A 165 -22.30 6.22 -12.56
C ARG A 165 -21.59 5.87 -11.23
N GLY A 166 -20.79 6.79 -10.72
CA GLY A 166 -20.36 6.80 -9.32
C GLY A 166 -18.86 6.66 -9.07
N GLY A 167 -18.04 7.43 -9.79
CA GLY A 167 -16.64 7.63 -9.39
C GLY A 167 -16.57 8.50 -8.14
N TYR A 168 -16.12 7.94 -7.01
CA TYR A 168 -15.81 8.71 -5.81
C TYR A 168 -14.32 9.01 -5.78
N SER A 169 -13.97 10.27 -5.59
CA SER A 169 -12.58 10.69 -5.45
C SER A 169 -12.33 11.08 -4.01
N VAL A 170 -11.28 10.50 -3.44
CA VAL A 170 -10.94 10.62 -2.02
C VAL A 170 -9.65 11.42 -1.87
N PRO A 171 -9.61 12.47 -1.00
CA PRO A 171 -8.39 13.22 -0.71
C PRO A 171 -7.49 12.33 0.12
N ILE A 172 -6.45 11.83 -0.53
CA ILE A 172 -5.58 10.79 0.01
C ILE A 172 -4.15 11.20 -0.31
N GLN A 173 -3.34 11.35 0.74
CA GLN A 173 -1.92 11.65 0.67
C GLN A 173 -1.14 10.39 0.31
N ASP A 174 -0.25 10.51 -0.67
CA ASP A 174 0.76 9.51 -0.99
C ASP A 174 1.68 9.27 0.22
N ALA A 175 1.81 8.01 0.62
CA ALA A 175 2.59 7.60 1.80
C ALA A 175 4.10 7.48 1.53
N GLY A 176 4.61 8.00 0.41
CA GLY A 176 6.04 8.03 0.06
C GLY A 176 6.98 8.74 1.06
N ARG A 177 6.51 9.17 2.23
CA ARG A 177 7.39 9.33 3.41
C ARG A 177 7.58 7.96 4.03
N SER A 178 8.75 7.35 3.80
CA SER A 178 9.32 6.43 4.78
C SER A 178 9.12 7.03 6.18
N PRO A 179 8.64 6.27 7.18
CA PRO A 179 8.79 6.65 8.56
C PRO A 179 10.27 6.58 8.91
N SER A 180 11.03 7.56 8.41
CA SER A 180 12.35 7.85 8.91
C SER A 180 12.16 8.36 10.32
N ALA A 181 12.47 7.50 11.28
CA ALA A 181 12.97 7.84 12.61
C ALA A 181 12.43 9.15 13.21
N HIS A 182 11.11 9.26 13.37
CA HIS A 182 10.58 10.03 14.47
C HIS A 182 10.17 9.02 15.52
N GLY A 183 11.05 8.92 16.51
CA GLY A 183 10.89 8.05 17.65
C GLY A 183 9.49 8.16 18.22
N TRP A 184 9.03 7.06 18.77
CA TRP A 184 8.05 7.11 19.85
C TRP A 184 8.60 8.09 20.89
N ASP A 185 8.13 9.33 20.85
CA ASP A 185 8.36 10.26 21.93
C ASP A 185 7.49 9.76 23.07
N GLU A 186 8.06 8.85 23.86
CA GLU A 186 7.54 8.49 25.17
C GLU A 186 7.58 9.77 26.02
N GLY A 187 6.51 10.54 25.95
CA GLY A 187 6.30 11.70 26.81
C GLY A 187 6.33 11.27 28.27
N LYS A 188 7.50 11.34 28.89
CA LYS A 188 7.68 11.23 30.34
C LYS A 188 7.25 12.56 30.95
N ASN A 189 6.29 12.53 31.86
CA ASN A 189 6.07 13.66 32.75
C ASN A 189 7.30 13.84 33.67
N SER A 190 7.45 15.03 34.26
CA SER A 190 8.60 15.46 35.05
C SER A 190 8.92 14.62 36.31
N ASN A 191 8.13 13.58 36.60
CA ASN A 191 8.33 12.67 37.72
C ASN A 191 8.56 11.19 37.31
N GLY A 192 8.74 10.89 36.02
CA GLY A 192 9.25 9.59 35.58
C GLY A 192 8.33 8.38 35.77
N GLN A 193 7.02 8.57 35.94
CA GLN A 193 6.04 7.47 36.00
C GLN A 193 5.21 7.38 34.71
N GLN A 194 5.04 6.16 34.18
CA GLN A 194 4.16 5.86 33.05
C GLN A 194 2.69 6.09 33.44
N SER A 195 2.06 7.11 32.86
CA SER A 195 0.61 7.33 32.98
C SER A 195 -0.11 6.78 31.75
N ARG A 196 -0.97 5.78 31.96
CA ARG A 196 -1.94 5.29 30.97
C ARG A 196 -2.99 6.38 30.77
N LEU A 197 -3.03 7.01 29.58
CA LEU A 197 -4.17 7.85 29.20
C LEU A 197 -5.38 6.93 28.94
N GLU A 198 -6.35 6.96 29.85
CA GLU A 198 -7.70 6.49 29.56
C GLU A 198 -8.42 7.56 28.73
N VAL A 199 -8.70 7.27 27.46
CA VAL A 199 -9.67 8.04 26.68
C VAL A 199 -11.06 7.61 27.15
N MET A 200 -11.72 8.50 27.90
CA MET A 200 -13.14 8.41 28.25
C MET A 200 -13.99 8.51 26.97
N GLY A 201 -14.29 7.36 26.36
CA GLY A 201 -15.41 7.20 25.43
C GLY A 201 -16.67 6.89 26.22
N GLY A 202 -17.70 7.73 26.07
CA GLY A 202 -18.99 7.54 26.72
C GLY A 202 -19.69 6.25 26.25
N GLY A 203 -20.31 5.57 27.22
CA GLY A 203 -21.50 4.72 27.03
C GLY A 203 -21.27 3.29 26.53
N GLY A 204 -21.22 2.31 27.44
CA GLY A 204 -21.56 0.92 27.13
C GLY A 204 -20.76 -0.14 27.90
N GLY A 205 -21.36 -0.70 28.96
CA GLY A 205 -21.10 -2.01 29.57
C GLY A 205 -19.68 -2.60 29.59
N ALA A 206 -19.00 -2.54 30.75
CA ALA A 206 -17.72 -3.20 30.98
C ALA A 206 -17.86 -4.74 30.99
N VAL A 207 -17.26 -5.43 30.02
CA VAL A 207 -16.95 -6.87 30.10
C VAL A 207 -15.50 -7.01 30.59
N ARG A 208 -15.30 -7.62 31.76
CA ARG A 208 -13.96 -7.91 32.31
C ARG A 208 -13.34 -9.09 31.55
N VAL A 209 -12.21 -8.85 30.89
CA VAL A 209 -11.32 -9.90 30.37
C VAL A 209 -10.23 -10.16 31.42
N PRO A 210 -9.99 -11.39 31.90
CA PRO A 210 -8.92 -11.69 32.84
C PRO A 210 -7.53 -11.54 32.19
N ASN A 211 -6.59 -10.98 32.94
CA ASN A 211 -5.21 -10.76 32.51
C ASN A 211 -4.45 -12.10 32.43
N PRO A 212 -3.73 -12.43 31.34
CA PRO A 212 -2.89 -13.62 31.31
C PRO A 212 -1.68 -13.46 32.25
N GLN A 213 -1.45 -14.46 33.10
CA GLN A 213 -0.32 -14.53 34.03
C GLN A 213 1.01 -14.64 33.26
N PRO A 214 2.10 -13.98 33.71
CA PRO A 214 3.40 -14.08 33.07
C PRO A 214 4.02 -15.47 33.28
N VAL A 215 4.47 -16.08 32.18
CA VAL A 215 5.20 -17.35 32.17
C VAL A 215 6.54 -17.16 32.87
N GLN A 216 6.76 -17.89 33.98
CA GLN A 216 8.04 -17.94 34.67
C GLN A 216 9.10 -18.64 33.80
N GLN A 217 10.17 -17.92 33.46
CA GLN A 217 11.41 -18.50 32.95
C GLN A 217 12.07 -19.34 34.06
N SER A 218 12.05 -20.67 33.91
CA SER A 218 12.85 -21.55 34.77
C SER A 218 14.30 -21.55 34.30
N ARG A 219 15.20 -20.95 35.10
CA ARG A 219 16.63 -21.22 35.05
C ARG A 219 16.89 -22.69 35.38
N ARG A 220 17.70 -23.37 34.59
CA ARG A 220 18.47 -24.53 35.04
C ARG A 220 19.92 -24.32 34.65
N ASP A 221 20.72 -24.07 35.67
CA ASP A 221 22.18 -24.21 35.61
C ASP A 221 22.57 -25.68 35.88
N ALA A 222 23.78 -25.99 35.40
CA ALA A 222 24.68 -27.09 35.75
C ALA A 222 24.65 -28.37 34.88
N GLY A 223 25.80 -28.67 34.26
CA GLY A 223 26.16 -30.02 33.84
C GLY A 223 27.11 -30.11 32.65
N THR A 224 28.41 -29.91 32.90
CA THR A 224 29.52 -30.18 31.97
C THR A 224 29.72 -31.66 31.63
N ASN A 225 29.99 -31.92 30.34
CA ASN A 225 30.94 -32.91 29.73
C ASN A 225 30.50 -34.38 29.48
N PRO A 226 31.20 -35.17 28.61
CA PRO A 226 31.08 -35.19 27.14
C PRO A 226 30.99 -36.62 26.51
N THR A 227 30.90 -36.68 25.17
CA THR A 227 31.36 -37.78 24.27
C THR A 227 30.61 -39.12 24.29
N LEU A 228 29.99 -39.50 23.15
CA LEU A 228 30.33 -40.75 22.45
C LEU A 228 29.79 -40.77 21.01
N LEU A 229 30.67 -41.10 20.08
CA LEU A 229 30.38 -41.57 18.72
C LEU A 229 29.59 -42.88 18.75
N LEU A 230 28.62 -43.01 17.85
CA LEU A 230 28.42 -44.14 16.93
C LEU A 230 27.40 -43.74 15.85
#